data_AF-A0A9D0HE76-F1
#
_entry.id   AF-A0A9D0HE76-F1
#
_cell.length_a   1.000
_cell.length_b   1.000
_cell.length_c   1.000
_cell.angle_alpha   90.00
_cell.angle_beta   90.00
_cell.angle_gamma   90.00
#
_symmetry.space_group_name_H-M   'P 1'
#
loop_
_entity.id
_entity.type
_entity.pdbx_description
1 polymer ?
#
loop_
_entity_poly.entity_id
_entity_poly.type
_entity_poly.pdbx_seq_one_letter_code
_entity_poly.pdbx_strand_id
1 'polypeptide(L)'
;VFDPCVVDHVETVDDRESFATARALVRREGLLVGGSAGTAVAAALRVAQREDIRGPVVALLPDSWDRYWTTLFDAGWSTKHDV
;
A
#
# COMPACT_ATOMS: atom_id res chain seq x y z
N VAL A 1 15.99 -13.82 7.05
CA VAL A 1 15.39 -14.01 8.38
C VAL A 1 14.89 -12.66 8.85
N PHE A 2 13.71 -12.60 9.49
CA PHE A 2 13.11 -11.38 10.04
C PHE A 2 13.62 -11.16 11.48
N ASP A 3 13.99 -9.92 11.80
CA ASP A 3 14.40 -9.51 13.15
C ASP A 3 13.38 -8.48 13.69
N PRO A 4 12.56 -8.81 14.71
CA PRO A 4 11.58 -7.90 15.25
C PRO A 4 12.19 -6.77 16.11
N CYS A 5 13.44 -6.90 16.56
CA CYS A 5 14.06 -5.90 17.45
C CYS A 5 14.42 -4.59 16.73
N VAL A 6 14.45 -4.58 15.39
CA VAL A 6 14.69 -3.37 14.59
C VAL A 6 13.40 -2.65 14.18
N VAL A 7 12.23 -3.13 14.63
CA VAL A 7 10.92 -2.56 14.29
C VAL A 7 10.40 -1.73 15.47
N ASP A 8 10.33 -0.41 15.30
CA ASP A 8 9.81 0.50 16.34
C ASP A 8 8.28 0.53 16.42
N HIS A 9 7.59 0.28 15.30
CA HIS A 9 6.13 0.40 15.20
C HIS A 9 5.57 -0.50 14.08
N VAL A 10 4.31 -0.92 14.23
CA VAL A 10 3.59 -1.74 13.25
C VAL A 10 2.25 -1.07 12.91
N GLU A 11 2.03 -0.82 11.62
CA GLU A 11 0.75 -0.33 11.08
C GLU A 11 -0.03 -1.49 10.47
N THR A 12 -1.30 -1.63 10.85
CA THR A 12 -2.23 -2.56 10.21
C THR A 12 -3.05 -1.81 9.16
N VAL A 13 -3.03 -2.32 7.93
CA VAL A 13 -3.78 -1.81 6.79
C VAL A 13 -4.58 -2.97 6.23
N ASP A 14 -5.89 -2.77 6.07
CA ASP A 14 -6.77 -3.79 5.49
C ASP A 14 -6.70 -3.81 3.96
N ASP A 15 -7.24 -4.87 3.35
CA ASP A 15 -7.20 -5.07 1.91
C ASP A 15 -7.92 -3.96 1.15
N ARG A 16 -9.03 -3.44 1.68
CA ARG A 16 -9.80 -2.37 1.03
C ARG A 16 -8.99 -1.09 0.92
N GLU A 17 -8.36 -0.67 2.02
CA GLU A 17 -7.50 0.51 2.07
C GLU A 17 -6.24 0.32 1.21
N SER A 18 -5.61 -0.85 1.32
CA SER A 18 -4.44 -1.21 0.51
C SER A 18 -4.75 -1.08 -0.98
N PHE A 19 -5.84 -1.68 -1.43
CA PHE A 19 -6.21 -1.72 -2.84
C PHE A 19 -6.71 -0.38 -3.35
N ALA A 20 -7.47 0.37 -2.54
CA ALA A 20 -7.82 1.74 -2.85
C ALA A 20 -6.58 2.62 -3.04
N THR A 21 -5.57 2.47 -2.18
CA THR A 21 -4.31 3.22 -2.25
C THR A 21 -3.49 2.83 -3.47
N ALA A 22 -3.34 1.52 -3.77
CA ALA A 22 -2.64 1.07 -4.96
C ALA A 22 -3.29 1.61 -6.25
N ARG A 23 -4.62 1.59 -6.36
CA ARG A 23 -5.36 2.18 -7.49
C ARG A 23 -5.19 3.70 -7.56
N ALA A 24 -5.10 4.38 -6.41
CA ALA A 24 -4.85 5.82 -6.38
C ALA A 24 -3.44 6.16 -6.88
N LEU A 25 -2.41 5.39 -6.51
CA LEU A 25 -1.04 5.55 -7.01
C LEU A 25 -0.96 5.44 -8.53
N VAL A 26 -1.63 4.44 -9.11
CA VAL A 26 -1.72 4.30 -10.57
C VAL A 26 -2.39 5.52 -11.20
N ARG A 27 -3.53 5.97 -10.66
CA ARG A 27 -4.35 7.04 -11.26
C ARG A 27 -3.76 8.43 -11.09
N ARG A 28 -3.09 8.70 -9.97
CA ARG A 28 -2.62 10.05 -9.60
C ARG A 28 -1.14 10.26 -9.89
N GLU A 29 -0.33 9.23 -9.66
CA GLU A 29 1.14 9.32 -9.75
C GLU A 29 1.71 8.58 -10.96
N GLY A 30 0.88 7.84 -11.71
CA GLY A 30 1.34 7.00 -12.82
C GLY A 30 2.21 5.82 -12.37
N LEU A 31 2.18 5.48 -11.08
CA LEU A 31 2.97 4.40 -10.50
C LEU A 31 2.23 3.07 -10.64
N LEU A 32 2.75 2.24 -11.54
CA LEU A 32 2.18 0.96 -11.95
C LEU A 32 2.60 -0.18 -10.99
N VAL A 33 1.91 -0.29 -9.84
CA VAL A 33 2.30 -1.12 -8.70
C VAL A 33 1.23 -2.11 -8.22
N GLY A 34 1.64 -3.11 -7.41
CA GLY A 34 0.76 -4.09 -6.78
C GLY A 34 0.09 -3.64 -5.47
N GLY A 35 -0.67 -4.54 -4.85
CA GLY A 35 -1.38 -4.27 -3.59
C GLY A 35 -0.44 -3.98 -2.41
N SER A 36 0.68 -4.69 -2.32
CA SER A 36 1.67 -4.48 -1.24
C SER A 36 2.23 -3.05 -1.20
N ALA A 37 2.38 -2.42 -2.37
CA ALA A 37 2.76 -1.02 -2.50
C ALA A 37 1.66 -0.08 -1.97
N GLY A 38 0.38 -0.42 -2.21
CA GLY A 38 -0.76 0.26 -1.61
C GLY A 38 -0.73 0.20 -0.09
N THR A 39 -0.47 -0.97 0.49
CA THR A 39 -0.30 -1.17 1.94
C THR A 39 0.82 -0.27 2.49
N ALA A 40 2.00 -0.31 1.86
CA ALA A 40 3.16 0.46 2.31
C ALA A 40 2.92 1.96 2.27
N VAL A 41 2.27 2.48 1.21
CA VAL A 41 1.97 3.91 1.08
C VAL A 41 0.86 4.34 2.02
N ALA A 42 -0.19 3.54 2.21
CA ALA A 42 -1.24 3.84 3.18
C ALA A 42 -0.67 4.03 4.59
N ALA A 43 0.17 3.08 5.02
CA ALA A 43 0.89 3.16 6.29
C ALA A 43 1.84 4.38 6.33
N ALA A 44 2.61 4.61 5.27
CA ALA A 44 3.54 5.74 5.21
C ALA A 44 2.84 7.10 5.32
N LEU A 45 1.65 7.26 4.72
CA LEU A 45 0.86 8.48 4.83
C LEU A 45 0.36 8.72 6.27
N ARG A 46 -0.02 7.66 6.99
CA ARG A 46 -0.36 7.76 8.42
C ARG A 46 0.86 8.13 9.26
N VAL A 47 1.99 7.47 9.03
CA VAL A 47 3.26 7.76 9.73
C VAL A 47 3.69 9.20 9.50
N ALA A 48 3.58 9.70 8.27
CA ALA A 48 3.95 11.07 7.91
C ALA A 48 3.06 12.15 8.59
N GLN A 49 1.89 11.78 9.09
CA GLN A 49 1.00 12.69 9.83
C GLN A 49 1.28 12.72 11.34
N ARG A 50 2.15 11.83 11.86
CA ARG A 50 2.48 11.81 13.29
C ARG A 50 3.37 12.98 13.67
N GLU A 51 3.11 13.58 14.84
CA GLU A 51 3.84 14.77 15.32
C GLU A 51 5.32 14.51 15.63
N ASP A 52 5.69 13.26 15.92
CA ASP A 52 7.06 12.84 16.24
C ASP A 52 7.95 12.67 15.00
N ILE A 53 7.37 12.65 13.80
CA ILE A 53 8.12 12.52 12.54
C ILE A 53 8.49 13.89 12.00
N ARG A 54 9.80 14.17 11.94
CA ARG A 54 10.36 15.49 11.60
C ARG A 54 11.04 15.56 10.23
N GLY A 55 10.89 14.53 9.40
CA GLY A 55 11.60 14.37 8.13
C GLY A 55 10.83 13.56 7.09
N PRO A 56 11.46 13.25 5.94
CA PRO A 56 10.82 12.48 4.88
C PRO A 56 10.52 11.06 5.33
N VAL A 57 9.35 10.56 4.93
CA VAL A 57 8.97 9.14 5.07
C VAL A 57 9.20 8.45 3.72
N VAL A 58 9.88 7.30 3.75
CA VAL A 58 10.19 6.52 2.55
C VAL A 58 9.38 5.21 2.60
N ALA A 59 8.68 4.90 1.52
CA ALA A 59 7.94 3.64 1.35
C ALA A 59 8.57 2.80 0.24
N LEU A 60 8.69 1.49 0.47
CA LEU A 60 9.13 0.54 -0.55
C LEU A 60 7.91 0.03 -1.33
N LEU A 61 8.02 0.04 -2.66
CA LEU A 61 6.98 -0.45 -3.58
C LEU A 61 7.50 -1.78 -4.19
N PRO A 62 7.08 -2.94 -3.65
CA PRO A 62 7.79 -4.20 -3.88
C PRO A 62 7.70 -4.72 -5.31
N ASP A 63 6.57 -4.51 -5.99
CA ASP A 63 6.32 -5.08 -7.30
C ASP A 63 5.33 -4.31 -8.18
N SER A 64 5.29 -4.71 -9.45
CA SER A 64 4.47 -4.11 -10.50
C SER A 64 3.05 -4.68 -10.56
N TRP A 65 2.15 -3.90 -11.15
CA TRP A 65 0.70 -4.19 -11.27
C TRP A 65 0.33 -5.44 -12.08
N ASP A 66 1.19 -5.91 -12.98
CA ASP A 66 0.89 -6.86 -14.06
C ASP A 66 0.35 -8.20 -13.54
N ARG A 67 0.84 -8.64 -12.38
CA ARG A 67 0.37 -9.87 -11.70
C ARG A 67 -1.06 -9.79 -11.18
N TYR A 68 -1.59 -8.58 -11.05
CA TYR A 68 -2.88 -8.30 -10.38
C TYR A 68 -3.96 -7.80 -11.34
N TRP A 69 -3.74 -7.97 -12.65
CA TRP A 69 -4.71 -7.55 -13.67
C TRP A 69 -6.09 -8.18 -13.47
N THR A 70 -6.13 -9.47 -13.13
CA THR A 70 -7.38 -10.22 -12.92
C THR A 70 -7.90 -10.18 -11.48
N THR A 71 -7.27 -9.39 -10.61
CA THR A 71 -7.64 -9.26 -9.20
C THR A 71 -7.83 -7.81 -8.81
N LEU A 72 -6.81 -7.15 -8.24
CA LEU A 72 -6.82 -5.76 -7.76
C LEU A 72 -7.38 -4.76 -8.77
N PHE A 73 -7.08 -4.97 -10.05
CA PHE A 73 -7.48 -4.08 -11.14
C PHE A 73 -8.71 -4.57 -11.92
N ASP A 74 -9.26 -5.73 -11.57
CA ASP A 74 -10.53 -6.22 -12.10
C ASP A 74 -11.70 -5.82 -11.19
N ALA A 75 -12.65 -5.07 -11.74
CA ALA A 75 -13.79 -4.56 -10.98
C ALA A 75 -14.75 -5.68 -10.53
N GLY A 76 -14.88 -6.76 -11.31
CA GLY A 76 -15.73 -7.90 -10.97
C GLY A 76 -15.15 -8.69 -9.80
N TRP A 77 -13.84 -8.93 -9.80
CA TRP A 77 -13.12 -9.55 -8.70
C TRP A 77 -13.21 -8.71 -7.43
N SER A 78 -12.97 -7.41 -7.54
CA SER A 78 -13.03 -6.46 -6.43
C SER A 78 -14.41 -6.44 -5.76
N THR A 79 -15.48 -6.37 -6.58
CA THR A 79 -16.87 -6.41 -6.08
C THR A 79 -17.19 -7.72 -5.38
N LYS A 80 -16.73 -8.86 -5.93
CA LYS A 80 -16.97 -10.19 -5.34
C LYS A 80 -16.31 -10.35 -3.97
N HIS A 81 -15.18 -9.69 -3.73
CA HIS A 81 -14.43 -9.78 -2.48
C HIS A 81 -14.61 -8.57 -1.57
N ASP A 82 -15.46 -7.61 -1.94
CA ASP A 82 -15.76 -6.39 -1.19
C ASP A 82 -14.52 -5.51 -0.90
N VAL A 83 -13.69 -5.27 -1.92
CA VAL A 83 -12.42 -4.50 -1.87
C VAL A 83 -12.25 -3.49 -3.00
#